data_AF-A0A651FIS2-F1
#
_entry.id   AF-A0A651FIS2-F1
#
_cell.length_a   1.000
_cell.length_b   1.000
_cell.length_c   1.000
_cell.angle_alpha   90.00
_cell.angle_beta   90.00
_cell.angle_gamma   90.00
#
_symmetry.space_group_name_H-M   'P 1'
#
loop_
_entity.id
_entity.type
_entity.pdbx_description
1 polymer ?
#
loop_
_entity_poly.entity_id
_entity_poly.type
_entity_poly.pdbx_seq_one_letter_code
_entity_poly.pdbx_strand_id
1 'polypeptide(L)'
;MAGTIDIGQTGDGRRVSLQLRFANRHGLITGATGMGKTVTLQRIAEGFSRAGVPVFAADVKGDLSGIAAAGDPDGKAAARARELGEPFTPAAFPVRLWDVFRRDGLPVQTSVDRMGALIIARMLQLNQVQEGALSIAFKRTHDDGSAFLGLDDLRWELHDMLEMRAEVSQQYGNVTASSLTTVQREILALESQGANMLFAEPGLDIMDFLQVAPDGRGIVNLLHADGLMESPRAYACLLLWLLTELFRVLPEAGDLDKPKLVFFFDEAHLLFSDAPKKLLQTIERVVRLVRSKGVGVYFVTQSPQDVPDVVLAQLGNRIQHALRAYTAKDQKMVKAAAKAFRTNPDVDAVNAITSMGTGEGLVSCLVDDGVPAMVERVKILPPSAQIGPISEIEREAIILRDPLRHKYQSAEGEHAMGQAFIRRIRTERGLPVPDEDLPYDDSVVDEALAHLQAAPSRQPLSTRAWLLILAASAFIWGAFL
;
A
#
# COMPACT_ATOMS: atom_id res chain seq x y z
N MET A 1 28.57 -2.57 -14.56
CA MET A 1 27.27 -1.86 -14.54
C MET A 1 27.47 -0.60 -13.72
N ALA A 2 27.03 0.56 -14.20
CA ALA A 2 27.28 1.84 -13.54
C ALA A 2 26.66 1.85 -12.13
N GLY A 3 27.43 2.25 -11.12
CA GLY A 3 26.97 2.41 -9.73
C GLY A 3 26.03 3.60 -9.51
N THR A 4 25.49 4.17 -10.59
CA THR A 4 24.75 5.44 -10.60
C THR A 4 23.56 5.40 -11.56
N ILE A 5 22.56 6.26 -11.28
CA ILE A 5 21.44 6.56 -12.17
C ILE A 5 21.52 8.04 -12.54
N ASP A 6 21.73 8.35 -13.82
CA ASP A 6 21.74 9.72 -14.31
C ASP A 6 20.32 10.32 -14.32
N ILE A 7 20.13 11.37 -13.52
CA ILE A 7 18.85 12.09 -13.38
C ILE A 7 18.76 13.20 -14.41
N GLY A 8 19.84 13.97 -14.55
CA GLY A 8 19.82 15.22 -15.30
C GLY A 8 21.23 15.68 -15.68
N GLN A 9 21.28 16.80 -16.40
CA GLN A 9 22.52 17.52 -16.69
C GLN A 9 22.42 19.00 -16.35
N THR A 10 23.51 19.56 -15.84
CA THR A 10 23.65 21.01 -15.59
C THR A 10 23.81 21.79 -16.90
N GLY A 11 23.77 23.13 -16.82
CA GLY A 11 23.85 24.00 -17.99
C GLY A 11 25.14 23.87 -18.81
N ASP A 12 26.22 23.43 -18.17
CA ASP A 12 27.53 23.12 -18.77
C ASP A 12 27.66 21.65 -19.25
N GLY A 13 26.59 20.85 -19.16
CA GLY A 13 26.54 19.47 -19.65
C GLY A 13 27.03 18.40 -18.67
N ARG A 14 27.44 18.76 -17.44
CA ARG A 14 27.85 17.78 -16.43
C ARG A 14 26.64 16.97 -15.92
N ARG A 15 26.85 15.66 -15.74
CA ARG A 15 25.85 14.75 -15.19
C ARG A 15 25.62 14.94 -13.70
N VAL A 16 24.35 14.91 -13.32
CA VAL A 16 23.93 14.79 -11.92
C VAL A 16 23.19 13.47 -11.75
N SER A 17 23.72 12.63 -10.87
CA SER A 17 23.33 11.23 -10.77
C SER A 17 23.07 10.82 -9.33
N LEU A 18 22.13 9.88 -9.16
CA LEU A 18 21.88 9.19 -7.91
C LEU A 18 22.85 8.02 -7.76
N GLN A 19 23.54 7.94 -6.62
CA GLN A 19 24.42 6.81 -6.29
C GLN A 19 23.59 5.61 -5.79
N LEU A 20 23.68 4.45 -6.44
CA LEU A 20 22.88 3.26 -6.10
C LEU A 20 23.13 2.82 -4.66
N ARG A 21 24.38 2.82 -4.20
CA ARG A 21 24.76 2.47 -2.81
C ARG A 21 24.09 3.34 -1.74
N PHE A 22 23.61 4.52 -2.10
CA PHE A 22 22.92 5.46 -1.20
C PHE A 22 21.42 5.59 -1.49
N ALA A 23 20.87 4.81 -2.42
CA ALA A 23 19.46 4.89 -2.77
C ALA A 23 18.52 4.36 -1.67
N ASN A 24 19.00 3.48 -0.78
CA ASN A 24 18.22 3.09 0.41
C ASN A 24 18.15 4.17 1.49
N ARG A 25 18.86 5.30 1.34
CA ARG A 25 18.78 6.47 2.23
C ARG A 25 17.63 7.41 1.84
N HIS A 26 16.63 6.87 1.16
CA HIS A 26 15.35 7.50 0.82
C HIS A 26 15.47 8.76 -0.06
N GLY A 27 14.35 9.29 -0.49
CA GLY A 27 14.34 10.55 -1.24
C GLY A 27 13.01 11.27 -1.30
N LEU A 28 13.07 12.49 -1.82
CA LEU A 28 11.93 13.37 -2.04
C LEU A 28 11.96 13.91 -3.47
N ILE A 29 10.84 13.77 -4.19
CA ILE A 29 10.59 14.41 -5.48
C ILE A 29 9.39 15.34 -5.30
N THR A 30 9.59 16.64 -5.54
CA THR A 30 8.60 17.67 -5.21
C THR A 30 8.47 18.71 -6.32
N GLY A 31 7.33 19.40 -6.38
CA GLY A 31 7.07 20.46 -7.36
C GLY A 31 5.61 20.54 -7.80
N ALA A 32 5.23 21.64 -8.45
CA ALA A 32 3.86 21.85 -8.88
C ALA A 32 3.42 20.80 -9.92
N THR A 33 2.10 20.62 -10.06
CA THR A 33 1.52 19.76 -11.09
C THR A 33 1.98 20.18 -12.49
N GLY A 34 2.34 19.19 -13.32
CA GLY A 34 2.80 19.41 -14.69
C GLY A 34 4.27 19.87 -14.83
N MET A 35 5.03 19.99 -13.74
CA MET A 35 6.45 20.45 -13.81
C MET A 35 7.47 19.33 -14.10
N GLY A 36 7.03 18.06 -14.14
CA GLY A 36 7.87 16.92 -14.51
C GLY A 36 8.14 15.88 -13.42
N LYS A 37 7.44 15.93 -12.27
CA LYS A 37 7.61 14.96 -11.17
C LYS A 37 7.50 13.50 -11.63
N THR A 38 6.40 13.15 -12.32
CA THR A 38 6.14 11.79 -12.81
C THR A 38 7.19 11.34 -13.81
N VAL A 39 7.65 12.25 -14.69
CA VAL A 39 8.73 11.98 -15.65
C VAL A 39 10.05 11.69 -14.93
N THR A 40 10.37 12.46 -13.87
CA THR A 40 11.56 12.20 -13.05
C THR A 40 11.47 10.89 -12.27
N LEU A 41 10.30 10.60 -11.67
CA LEU A 41 10.03 9.33 -11.01
C LEU A 41 10.25 8.18 -12.00
N GLN A 42 9.62 8.23 -13.17
CA GLN A 42 9.75 7.22 -14.22
C GLN A 42 11.21 7.04 -14.65
N ARG A 43 11.94 8.14 -14.93
CA ARG A 43 13.36 8.10 -15.29
C ARG A 43 14.21 7.36 -14.24
N ILE A 44 13.97 7.63 -12.96
CA ILE A 44 14.69 6.99 -11.86
C ILE A 44 14.27 5.52 -11.71
N ALA A 45 12.98 5.20 -11.82
CA ALA A 45 12.46 3.84 -11.79
C ALA A 45 13.06 2.96 -12.90
N GLU A 46 13.16 3.49 -14.13
CA GLU A 46 13.87 2.82 -15.23
C GLU A 46 15.35 2.58 -14.91
N GLY A 47 16.00 3.56 -14.26
CA GLY A 47 17.38 3.44 -13.80
C GLY A 47 17.57 2.30 -12.82
N PHE A 48 16.69 2.17 -11.83
CA PHE A 48 16.69 1.06 -10.88
C PHE A 48 16.43 -0.28 -11.58
N SER A 49 15.42 -0.35 -12.44
CA SER A 49 15.12 -1.57 -13.18
C SER A 49 16.32 -2.01 -14.03
N ARG A 50 16.97 -1.11 -14.79
CA ARG A 50 18.22 -1.40 -15.53
C ARG A 50 19.36 -1.87 -14.64
N ALA A 51 19.45 -1.35 -13.42
CA ALA A 51 20.45 -1.78 -12.44
C ALA A 51 20.12 -3.13 -11.77
N GLY A 52 19.02 -3.80 -12.16
CA GLY A 52 18.56 -5.02 -11.52
C GLY A 52 18.03 -4.78 -10.10
N VAL A 53 17.46 -3.60 -9.85
CA VAL A 53 16.78 -3.24 -8.60
C VAL A 53 15.28 -3.21 -8.89
N PRO A 54 14.50 -4.11 -8.28
CA PRO A 54 13.05 -4.06 -8.36
C PRO A 54 12.50 -2.75 -7.80
N VAL A 55 11.40 -2.29 -8.38
CA VAL A 55 10.73 -1.04 -7.99
C VAL A 55 9.31 -1.38 -7.58
N PHE A 56 8.80 -0.73 -6.54
CA PHE A 56 7.39 -0.64 -6.25
C PHE A 56 6.96 0.81 -6.40
N ALA A 57 5.90 1.10 -7.14
CA ALA A 57 5.30 2.42 -7.21
C ALA A 57 3.80 2.33 -6.98
N ALA A 58 3.28 3.13 -6.06
CA ALA A 58 1.85 3.35 -5.94
C ALA A 58 1.44 4.43 -6.96
N ASP A 59 0.82 3.99 -8.05
CA ASP A 59 0.40 4.81 -9.18
C ASP A 59 -1.04 5.26 -8.97
N VAL A 60 -1.17 6.48 -8.45
CA VAL A 60 -2.43 7.11 -8.05
C VAL A 60 -3.16 7.76 -9.23
N LYS A 61 -2.45 7.98 -10.35
CA LYS A 61 -2.98 8.66 -11.54
C LYS A 61 -3.06 7.77 -12.77
N GLY A 62 -2.50 6.56 -12.70
CA GLY A 62 -2.34 5.64 -13.82
C GLY A 62 -1.26 6.04 -14.83
N ASP A 63 -0.58 7.17 -14.62
CA ASP A 63 0.35 7.78 -15.57
C ASP A 63 1.69 7.02 -15.69
N LEU A 64 1.99 6.13 -14.73
CA LEU A 64 3.27 5.41 -14.67
C LEU A 64 3.26 4.10 -15.44
N SER A 65 2.07 3.59 -15.79
CA SER A 65 1.91 2.32 -16.50
C SER A 65 2.60 2.28 -17.87
N GLY A 66 2.80 3.43 -18.53
CA GLY A 66 3.57 3.58 -19.77
C GLY A 66 5.00 3.04 -19.72
N ILE A 67 5.58 2.86 -18.52
CA ILE A 67 6.90 2.25 -18.38
C ILE A 67 6.97 0.82 -18.97
N ALA A 68 5.82 0.14 -19.14
CA ALA A 68 5.71 -1.16 -19.78
C ALA A 68 5.87 -1.13 -21.31
N ALA A 69 5.78 0.04 -21.95
CA ALA A 69 5.84 0.21 -23.39
C ALA A 69 7.05 1.04 -23.81
N ALA A 70 7.59 0.77 -25.01
CA ALA A 70 8.72 1.52 -25.53
C ALA A 70 8.31 2.96 -25.87
N GLY A 71 9.17 3.93 -25.56
CA GLY A 71 8.89 5.33 -25.85
C GLY A 71 8.84 5.62 -27.36
N ASP A 72 7.99 6.57 -27.75
CA ASP A 72 7.87 7.02 -29.14
C ASP A 72 9.17 7.73 -29.61
N PRO A 73 9.85 7.23 -30.66
CA PRO A 73 11.03 7.85 -31.26
C PRO A 73 10.82 9.28 -31.76
N ASP A 74 9.57 9.67 -32.05
CA ASP A 74 9.19 11.01 -32.50
C ASP A 74 8.45 11.80 -31.42
N GLY A 75 8.28 11.21 -30.23
CA GLY A 75 7.55 11.79 -29.11
C GLY A 75 8.32 12.84 -28.31
N LYS A 76 7.67 13.33 -27.23
CA LYS A 76 8.23 14.37 -26.35
C LYS A 76 9.55 13.97 -25.69
N ALA A 77 9.69 12.69 -25.31
CA ALA A 77 10.90 12.17 -24.70
C ALA A 77 12.10 12.22 -25.66
N ALA A 78 11.90 11.78 -26.92
CA ALA A 78 12.92 11.84 -27.96
C ALA A 78 13.28 13.28 -28.34
N ALA A 79 12.29 14.17 -28.46
CA ALA A 79 12.53 15.60 -28.68
C ALA A 79 13.40 16.20 -27.56
N ARG A 80 13.09 15.88 -26.30
CA ARG A 80 13.88 16.32 -25.15
C ARG A 80 15.30 15.76 -25.16
N ALA A 81 15.49 14.50 -25.55
CA ALA A 81 16.83 13.92 -25.69
C ALA A 81 17.66 14.68 -26.74
N ARG A 82 17.06 14.99 -27.91
CA ARG A 82 17.70 15.80 -28.95
C ARG A 82 18.10 17.20 -28.47
N GLU A 83 17.23 17.88 -27.71
CA GLU A 83 17.53 19.19 -27.10
C GLU A 83 18.72 19.13 -26.13
N LEU A 84 18.91 18.00 -25.47
CA LEU A 84 19.97 17.78 -24.48
C LEU A 84 21.27 17.23 -25.09
N GLY A 85 21.27 16.88 -26.38
CA GLY A 85 22.40 16.22 -27.03
C GLY A 85 22.55 14.75 -26.64
N GLU A 86 21.46 14.10 -26.23
CA GLU A 86 21.45 12.75 -25.68
C GLU A 86 20.91 11.72 -26.68
N PRO A 87 21.49 10.50 -26.72
CA PRO A 87 20.90 9.41 -27.49
C PRO A 87 19.55 9.01 -26.87
N PHE A 88 18.54 8.86 -27.74
CA PHE A 88 17.26 8.29 -27.36
C PHE A 88 17.16 6.86 -27.86
N THR A 89 17.07 5.90 -26.95
CA THR A 89 16.84 4.50 -27.27
C THR A 89 15.53 4.08 -26.60
N PRO A 90 14.44 3.95 -27.37
CA PRO A 90 13.17 3.42 -26.88
C PRO A 90 13.36 2.09 -26.16
N ALA A 91 12.76 1.94 -24.97
CA ALA A 91 12.81 0.70 -24.23
C ALA A 91 11.54 0.48 -23.42
N ALA A 92 11.05 -0.76 -23.40
CA ALA A 92 9.99 -1.23 -22.51
C ALA A 92 10.62 -1.94 -21.29
N PHE A 93 9.98 -1.85 -20.13
CA PHE A 93 10.49 -2.43 -18.88
C PHE A 93 9.62 -3.58 -18.38
N PRO A 94 10.19 -4.55 -17.63
CA PRO A 94 9.40 -5.61 -17.02
C PRO A 94 8.50 -5.00 -15.95
N VAL A 95 7.18 -5.09 -16.16
CA VAL A 95 6.17 -4.50 -15.28
C VAL A 95 5.26 -5.60 -14.76
N ARG A 96 4.88 -5.45 -13.48
CA ARG A 96 3.80 -6.21 -12.85
C ARG A 96 2.76 -5.26 -12.30
N LEU A 97 1.51 -5.50 -12.65
CA LEU A 97 0.39 -4.67 -12.24
C LEU A 97 -0.31 -5.30 -11.03
N TRP A 98 -0.61 -4.47 -10.04
CA TRP A 98 -1.21 -4.85 -8.77
C TRP A 98 -2.43 -3.97 -8.51
N ASP A 99 -3.48 -4.52 -7.90
CA ASP A 99 -4.70 -3.80 -7.58
C ASP A 99 -5.39 -4.42 -6.34
N VAL A 100 -5.85 -3.59 -5.39
CA VAL A 100 -6.61 -4.05 -4.24
C VAL A 100 -8.04 -4.46 -4.63
N PHE A 101 -8.63 -3.76 -5.61
CA PHE A 101 -10.01 -3.98 -6.04
C PHE A 101 -10.14 -5.07 -7.12
N ARG A 102 -9.01 -5.66 -7.54
CA ARG A 102 -8.93 -6.83 -8.42
C ARG A 102 -9.51 -6.59 -9.83
N ARG A 103 -9.43 -5.35 -10.32
CA ARG A 103 -9.90 -4.94 -11.65
C ARG A 103 -8.74 -4.85 -12.61
N ASP A 104 -7.71 -4.09 -12.23
CA ASP A 104 -6.70 -3.59 -13.17
C ASP A 104 -5.28 -4.15 -12.91
N GLY A 105 -5.20 -5.24 -12.13
CA GLY A 105 -3.95 -5.89 -11.74
C GLY A 105 -4.14 -7.20 -10.96
N LEU A 106 -3.01 -7.82 -10.60
CA LEU A 106 -2.99 -8.94 -9.65
C LEU A 106 -3.48 -8.46 -8.27
N PRO A 107 -4.27 -9.27 -7.55
CA PRO A 107 -4.86 -8.81 -6.30
C PRO A 107 -3.79 -8.60 -5.22
N VAL A 108 -3.84 -7.46 -4.55
CA VAL A 108 -3.08 -7.21 -3.31
C VAL A 108 -3.97 -7.54 -2.13
N GLN A 109 -3.61 -8.61 -1.42
CA GLN A 109 -4.41 -9.16 -0.34
C GLN A 109 -3.55 -9.47 0.88
N THR A 110 -4.19 -9.56 2.04
CA THR A 110 -3.62 -10.01 3.30
C THR A 110 -4.74 -10.54 4.19
N SER A 111 -4.43 -10.90 5.44
CA SER A 111 -5.43 -11.21 6.46
C SER A 111 -5.42 -10.17 7.57
N VAL A 112 -6.55 -10.03 8.28
CA VAL A 112 -6.63 -9.20 9.49
C VAL A 112 -5.60 -9.66 10.52
N ASP A 113 -5.40 -10.98 10.63
CA ASP A 113 -4.41 -11.59 11.51
C ASP A 113 -2.98 -11.13 11.19
N ARG A 114 -2.62 -11.11 9.90
CA ARG A 114 -1.28 -10.72 9.43
C ARG A 114 -1.04 -9.21 9.56
N MET A 115 -2.07 -8.38 9.46
CA MET A 115 -1.96 -6.96 9.82
C MET A 115 -1.74 -6.77 11.32
N GLY A 116 -2.38 -7.60 12.15
CA GLY A 116 -2.29 -7.55 13.59
C GLY A 116 -3.08 -6.39 14.22
N ALA A 117 -3.31 -6.50 15.53
CA ALA A 117 -4.13 -5.55 16.29
C ALA A 117 -3.65 -4.09 16.16
N LEU A 118 -2.33 -3.87 16.11
CA LEU A 118 -1.77 -2.53 16.05
C LEU A 118 -2.10 -1.80 14.74
N ILE A 119 -1.89 -2.43 13.58
CA ILE A 119 -2.16 -1.81 12.28
C ILE A 119 -3.67 -1.60 12.12
N ILE A 120 -4.47 -2.61 12.47
CA ILE A 120 -5.95 -2.50 12.45
C ILE A 120 -6.43 -1.37 13.37
N ALA A 121 -5.88 -1.22 14.58
CA ALA A 121 -6.23 -0.11 15.46
C ALA A 121 -5.93 1.26 14.85
N ARG A 122 -4.86 1.38 14.05
CA ARG A 122 -4.53 2.63 13.34
C ARG A 122 -5.47 2.88 12.17
N MET A 123 -5.82 1.84 11.41
CA MET A 123 -6.83 1.90 10.33
C MET A 123 -8.16 2.43 10.85
N LEU A 124 -8.62 1.86 11.98
CA LEU A 124 -9.87 2.20 12.65
C LEU A 124 -9.77 3.47 13.52
N GLN A 125 -8.61 4.11 13.59
CA GLN A 125 -8.34 5.31 14.39
C GLN A 125 -8.73 5.17 15.88
N LEU A 126 -8.49 3.99 16.44
CA LEU A 126 -8.88 3.66 17.80
C LEU A 126 -8.07 4.46 18.83
N ASN A 127 -8.75 4.87 19.90
CA ASN A 127 -8.09 5.39 21.09
C ASN A 127 -7.40 4.26 21.89
N GLN A 128 -6.65 4.61 22.94
CA GLN A 128 -5.87 3.62 23.70
C GLN A 128 -6.73 2.53 24.36
N VAL A 129 -7.95 2.86 24.79
CA VAL A 129 -8.85 1.89 25.44
C VAL A 129 -9.39 0.91 24.41
N GLN A 130 -9.82 1.41 23.25
CA GLN A 130 -10.30 0.60 22.13
C GLN A 130 -9.18 -0.27 21.52
N GLU A 131 -7.97 0.27 21.41
CA GLU A 131 -6.77 -0.48 21.00
C GLU A 131 -6.47 -1.63 21.98
N GLY A 132 -6.65 -1.41 23.28
CA GLY A 132 -6.56 -2.46 24.30
C GLY A 132 -7.62 -3.55 24.13
N ALA A 133 -8.88 -3.16 23.91
CA ALA A 133 -9.97 -4.11 23.65
C ALA A 133 -9.72 -4.94 22.38
N LEU A 134 -9.25 -4.30 21.30
CA LEU A 134 -8.87 -4.99 20.06
C LEU A 134 -7.70 -5.96 20.30
N SER A 135 -6.70 -5.56 21.09
CA SER A 135 -5.57 -6.43 21.43
C SER A 135 -6.01 -7.68 22.21
N ILE A 136 -7.02 -7.54 23.08
CA ILE A 136 -7.62 -8.68 23.78
C ILE A 136 -8.34 -9.61 22.82
N ALA A 137 -9.09 -9.08 21.84
CA ALA A 137 -9.74 -9.88 20.80
C ALA A 137 -8.71 -10.76 20.06
N PHE A 138 -7.60 -10.16 19.60
CA PHE A 138 -6.51 -10.92 18.97
C PHE A 138 -5.92 -11.98 19.90
N LYS A 139 -5.63 -11.63 21.17
CA LYS A 139 -5.03 -12.58 22.12
C LYS A 139 -5.94 -13.78 22.38
N ARG A 140 -7.23 -13.54 22.59
CA ARG A 140 -8.21 -14.59 22.84
C ARG A 140 -8.33 -15.54 21.65
N THR A 141 -8.54 -14.99 20.45
CA THR A 141 -8.61 -15.80 19.22
C THR A 141 -7.33 -16.62 19.00
N HIS A 142 -6.15 -16.07 19.33
CA HIS A 142 -4.88 -16.80 19.21
C HIS A 142 -4.72 -17.91 20.24
N ASP A 143 -5.19 -17.70 21.48
CA ASP A 143 -5.16 -18.73 22.53
C ASP A 143 -6.05 -19.93 22.20
N ASP A 144 -7.15 -19.68 21.48
CA ASP A 144 -8.04 -20.71 20.96
C ASP A 144 -7.50 -21.40 19.68
N GLY A 145 -6.33 -20.99 19.21
CA GLY A 145 -5.69 -21.53 18.00
C GLY A 145 -6.34 -21.07 16.69
N SER A 146 -7.18 -20.03 16.74
CA SER A 146 -7.88 -19.43 15.61
C SER A 146 -7.14 -18.19 15.09
N ALA A 147 -7.62 -17.64 13.98
CA ALA A 147 -7.05 -16.46 13.33
C ALA A 147 -8.12 -15.70 12.53
N PHE A 148 -7.90 -14.41 12.31
CA PHE A 148 -8.80 -13.57 11.53
C PHE A 148 -8.36 -13.53 10.06
N LEU A 149 -9.15 -14.09 9.16
CA LEU A 149 -8.97 -13.87 7.73
C LEU A 149 -9.50 -12.48 7.39
N GLY A 150 -10.79 -12.27 7.63
CA GLY A 150 -11.54 -11.08 7.25
C GLY A 150 -11.95 -10.18 8.42
N LEU A 151 -12.55 -9.04 8.07
CA LEU A 151 -13.18 -8.15 9.05
C LEU A 151 -14.42 -8.80 9.69
N ASP A 152 -15.08 -9.71 8.97
CA ASP A 152 -16.21 -10.50 9.49
C ASP A 152 -15.81 -11.31 10.71
N ASP A 153 -14.72 -12.07 10.63
CA ASP A 153 -14.19 -12.87 11.75
C ASP A 153 -13.92 -12.00 12.98
N LEU A 154 -13.34 -10.81 12.75
CA LEU A 154 -13.09 -9.85 13.83
C LEU A 154 -14.39 -9.30 14.44
N ARG A 155 -15.42 -9.02 13.63
CA ARG A 155 -16.73 -8.57 14.13
C ARG A 155 -17.41 -9.66 14.98
N TRP A 156 -17.32 -10.91 14.54
CA TRP A 156 -17.82 -12.07 15.29
C TRP A 156 -17.13 -12.21 16.65
N GLU A 157 -15.80 -12.13 16.72
CA GLU A 157 -15.08 -12.15 18.00
C GLU A 157 -15.51 -10.99 18.91
N LEU A 158 -15.63 -9.77 18.37
CA LEU A 158 -16.07 -8.61 19.16
C LEU A 158 -17.50 -8.76 19.69
N HIS A 159 -18.37 -9.45 18.95
CA HIS A 159 -19.73 -9.78 19.39
C HIS A 159 -19.69 -10.82 20.52
N ASP A 160 -18.92 -11.88 20.35
CA ASP A 160 -18.78 -12.93 21.35
C ASP A 160 -18.15 -12.41 22.66
N MET A 161 -17.14 -11.53 22.56
CA MET A 161 -16.60 -10.80 23.72
C MET A 161 -17.64 -9.92 24.42
N LEU A 162 -18.66 -9.42 23.71
CA LEU A 162 -19.72 -8.62 24.29
C LEU A 162 -20.69 -9.48 25.10
N GLU A 163 -21.01 -10.68 24.62
CA GLU A 163 -21.85 -11.66 25.31
C GLU A 163 -21.14 -12.24 26.53
N MET A 164 -19.87 -12.60 26.39
CA MET A 164 -19.04 -13.22 27.43
C MET A 164 -18.18 -12.21 28.20
N ARG A 165 -18.57 -10.94 28.22
CA ARG A 165 -17.74 -9.82 28.71
C ARG A 165 -17.17 -10.01 30.12
N ALA A 166 -17.92 -10.63 31.03
CA ALA A 166 -17.49 -10.86 32.41
C ALA A 166 -16.30 -11.84 32.47
N GLU A 167 -16.39 -12.94 31.73
CA GLU A 167 -15.35 -13.98 31.66
C GLU A 167 -14.11 -13.43 30.94
N VAL A 168 -14.31 -12.76 29.81
CA VAL A 168 -13.22 -12.10 29.07
C VAL A 168 -12.50 -11.08 29.96
N SER A 169 -13.26 -10.28 30.72
CA SER A 169 -12.67 -9.27 31.62
C SER A 169 -11.89 -9.90 32.78
N GLN A 170 -12.33 -11.06 33.27
CA GLN A 170 -11.66 -11.80 34.32
C GLN A 170 -10.36 -12.44 33.84
N GLN A 171 -10.32 -12.96 32.61
CA GLN A 171 -9.18 -13.70 32.08
C GLN A 171 -8.13 -12.79 31.41
N TYR A 172 -8.56 -11.82 30.61
CA TYR A 172 -7.67 -11.03 29.75
C TYR A 172 -7.53 -9.56 30.16
N GLY A 173 -8.39 -9.10 31.07
CA GLY A 173 -8.44 -7.72 31.53
C GLY A 173 -9.67 -6.96 31.04
N ASN A 174 -9.95 -5.85 31.71
CA ASN A 174 -11.23 -5.16 31.61
C ASN A 174 -11.57 -4.69 30.18
N VAL A 175 -12.71 -5.15 29.67
CA VAL A 175 -13.32 -4.70 28.42
C VAL A 175 -14.70 -4.10 28.66
N THR A 176 -14.97 -2.96 28.02
CA THR A 176 -16.26 -2.26 28.14
C THR A 176 -17.10 -2.47 26.88
N ALA A 177 -18.42 -2.62 27.06
CA ALA A 177 -19.37 -2.73 25.94
C ALA A 177 -19.21 -1.57 24.96
N SER A 178 -19.10 -0.34 25.48
CA SER A 178 -18.89 0.86 24.66
C SER A 178 -17.64 0.80 23.78
N SER A 179 -16.54 0.21 24.26
CA SER A 179 -15.32 0.08 23.45
C SER A 179 -15.54 -0.92 22.31
N LEU A 180 -16.09 -2.10 22.61
CA LEU A 180 -16.37 -3.14 21.62
C LEU A 180 -17.33 -2.63 20.53
N THR A 181 -18.43 -1.98 20.92
CA THR A 181 -19.40 -1.42 19.96
C THR A 181 -18.81 -0.30 19.11
N THR A 182 -17.86 0.49 19.66
CA THR A 182 -17.18 1.51 18.87
C THR A 182 -16.29 0.88 17.82
N VAL A 183 -15.52 -0.15 18.18
CA VAL A 183 -14.67 -0.88 17.23
C VAL A 183 -15.51 -1.49 16.11
N GLN A 184 -16.63 -2.14 16.43
CA GLN A 184 -17.56 -2.69 15.42
C GLN A 184 -18.07 -1.63 14.44
N ARG A 185 -18.42 -0.43 14.92
CA ARG A 185 -18.88 0.66 14.06
C ARG A 185 -17.78 1.17 13.13
N GLU A 186 -16.54 1.28 13.62
CA GLU A 186 -15.42 1.70 12.76
C GLU A 186 -15.09 0.63 11.71
N ILE A 187 -15.26 -0.66 12.03
CA ILE A 187 -15.13 -1.75 11.05
C ILE A 187 -16.17 -1.59 9.94
N LEU A 188 -17.44 -1.35 10.28
CA LEU A 188 -18.50 -1.12 9.29
C LEU A 188 -18.20 0.08 8.38
N ALA A 189 -17.65 1.17 8.93
CA ALA A 189 -17.27 2.35 8.15
C ALA A 189 -16.09 2.08 7.21
N LEU A 190 -15.19 1.16 7.59
CA LEU A 190 -14.06 0.72 6.77
C LEU A 190 -14.52 -0.23 5.66
N GLU A 191 -15.48 -1.12 5.94
CA GLU A 191 -16.12 -2.00 4.95
C GLU A 191 -16.90 -1.21 3.90
N SER A 192 -17.62 -0.15 4.29
CA SER A 192 -18.33 0.71 3.33
C SER A 192 -17.40 1.43 2.34
N GLN A 193 -16.11 1.50 2.66
CA GLN A 193 -15.03 2.02 1.82
C GLN A 193 -14.37 0.94 0.93
N GLY A 194 -14.87 -0.30 0.94
CA GLY A 194 -14.36 -1.40 0.12
C GLY A 194 -13.08 -2.05 0.65
N ALA A 195 -12.68 -1.75 1.89
CA ALA A 195 -11.47 -2.29 2.49
C ALA A 195 -11.54 -3.81 2.76
N ASN A 196 -12.74 -4.40 2.81
CA ASN A 196 -12.93 -5.85 2.90
C ASN A 196 -12.22 -6.60 1.76
N MET A 197 -12.08 -5.98 0.58
CA MET A 197 -11.41 -6.57 -0.58
C MET A 197 -9.92 -6.87 -0.34
N LEU A 198 -9.30 -6.14 0.59
CA LEU A 198 -7.91 -6.32 1.01
C LEU A 198 -7.72 -7.59 1.85
N PHE A 199 -8.78 -8.07 2.51
CA PHE A 199 -8.70 -9.19 3.44
C PHE A 199 -9.16 -10.49 2.76
N ALA A 200 -8.20 -11.21 2.17
CA ALA A 200 -8.45 -12.44 1.42
C ALA A 200 -7.17 -13.26 1.23
N GLU A 201 -7.32 -14.41 0.57
CA GLU A 201 -6.23 -15.29 0.19
C GLU A 201 -6.06 -15.41 -1.34
N PRO A 202 -4.88 -15.81 -1.83
CA PRO A 202 -3.64 -15.92 -1.05
C PRO A 202 -3.10 -14.55 -0.67
N GLY A 203 -2.77 -14.38 0.60
CA GLY A 203 -2.13 -13.16 1.08
C GLY A 203 -0.82 -12.92 0.31
N LEU A 204 -0.54 -11.65 0.00
CA LEU A 204 0.65 -11.24 -0.73
C LEU A 204 1.92 -11.78 -0.05
N ASP A 205 2.75 -12.43 -0.85
CA ASP A 205 4.12 -12.72 -0.47
C ASP A 205 4.99 -11.52 -0.83
N ILE A 206 5.53 -10.85 0.20
CA ILE A 206 6.32 -9.64 0.01
C ILE A 206 7.60 -9.90 -0.80
N MET A 207 8.08 -11.16 -0.82
CA MET A 207 9.24 -11.57 -1.59
C MET A 207 8.99 -11.51 -3.10
N ASP A 208 7.73 -11.54 -3.55
CA ASP A 208 7.40 -11.42 -4.97
C ASP A 208 7.73 -10.05 -5.54
N PHE A 209 7.81 -9.00 -4.70
CA PHE A 209 8.28 -7.68 -5.13
C PHE A 209 9.79 -7.63 -5.41
N LEU A 210 10.57 -8.57 -4.88
CA LEU A 210 12.03 -8.61 -5.04
C LEU A 210 12.48 -9.33 -6.33
N GLN A 211 11.54 -9.76 -7.17
CA GLN A 211 11.83 -10.50 -8.38
C GLN A 211 12.52 -9.66 -9.46
N VAL A 212 13.38 -10.33 -10.23
CA VAL A 212 14.12 -9.78 -11.37
C VAL A 212 13.72 -10.56 -12.61
N ALA A 213 13.58 -9.88 -13.74
CA ALA A 213 13.25 -10.49 -15.02
C ALA A 213 14.41 -11.35 -15.56
N PRO A 214 14.16 -12.28 -16.49
CA PRO A 214 15.20 -13.14 -17.06
C PRO A 214 16.38 -12.40 -17.72
N ASP A 215 16.16 -11.16 -18.15
CA ASP A 215 17.19 -10.28 -18.74
C ASP A 215 18.03 -9.53 -17.68
N GLY A 216 17.83 -9.82 -16.39
CA GLY A 216 18.55 -9.23 -15.28
C GLY A 216 17.99 -7.89 -14.78
N ARG A 217 16.93 -7.36 -15.41
CA ARG A 217 16.31 -6.10 -14.98
C ARG A 217 15.33 -6.31 -13.82
N GLY A 218 15.33 -5.39 -12.87
CA GLY A 218 14.39 -5.44 -11.73
C GLY A 218 12.96 -5.22 -12.22
N ILE A 219 12.01 -6.01 -11.72
CA ILE A 219 10.60 -5.85 -12.06
C ILE A 219 10.07 -4.56 -11.45
N VAL A 220 9.31 -3.79 -12.23
CA VAL A 220 8.59 -2.60 -11.78
C VAL A 220 7.16 -3.01 -11.40
N ASN A 221 6.92 -3.11 -10.10
CA ASN A 221 5.63 -3.40 -9.49
C ASN A 221 4.82 -2.10 -9.39
N LEU A 222 3.73 -1.99 -10.15
CA LEU A 222 2.84 -0.83 -10.13
C LEU A 222 1.55 -1.20 -9.43
N LEU A 223 1.26 -0.55 -8.30
CA LEU A 223 -0.03 -0.63 -7.64
C LEU A 223 -0.95 0.43 -8.24
N HIS A 224 -1.99 0.00 -8.94
CA HIS A 224 -3.06 0.88 -9.39
C HIS A 224 -3.87 1.33 -8.16
N ALA A 225 -3.84 2.62 -7.87
CA ALA A 225 -4.37 3.18 -6.61
C ALA A 225 -5.47 4.22 -6.82
N ASP A 226 -6.02 4.36 -8.02
CA ASP A 226 -7.07 5.35 -8.34
C ASP A 226 -8.27 5.22 -7.40
N GLY A 227 -8.82 4.01 -7.24
CA GLY A 227 -9.92 3.76 -6.29
C GLY A 227 -9.52 3.93 -4.82
N LEU A 228 -8.24 3.75 -4.49
CA LEU A 228 -7.73 3.92 -3.11
C LEU A 228 -7.70 5.41 -2.70
N MET A 229 -7.73 6.34 -3.66
CA MET A 229 -7.86 7.78 -3.37
C MET A 229 -9.18 8.12 -2.66
N GLU A 230 -10.25 7.37 -2.93
CA GLU A 230 -11.53 7.55 -2.25
C GLU A 230 -11.47 7.13 -0.78
N SER A 231 -10.44 6.35 -0.41
CA SER A 231 -10.23 5.83 0.94
C SER A 231 -8.79 6.05 1.44
N PRO A 232 -8.36 7.32 1.70
CA PRO A 232 -6.97 7.63 2.06
C PRO A 232 -6.43 6.88 3.29
N ARG A 233 -7.31 6.54 4.25
CA ARG A 233 -6.94 5.76 5.44
C ARG A 233 -6.55 4.32 5.09
N ALA A 234 -7.34 3.67 4.22
CA ALA A 234 -7.06 2.32 3.75
C ALA A 234 -5.75 2.30 2.96
N TYR A 235 -5.54 3.31 2.10
CA TYR A 235 -4.30 3.49 1.36
C TYR A 235 -3.07 3.62 2.28
N ALA A 236 -3.10 4.55 3.24
CA ALA A 236 -1.97 4.77 4.14
C ALA A 236 -1.63 3.53 4.97
N CYS A 237 -2.65 2.77 5.37
CA CYS A 237 -2.44 1.56 6.16
C CYS A 237 -1.98 0.37 5.34
N LEU A 238 -2.44 0.23 4.09
CA LEU A 238 -1.89 -0.74 3.14
C LEU A 238 -0.39 -0.51 2.94
N LEU A 239 0.01 0.74 2.65
CA LEU A 239 1.41 1.06 2.41
C LEU A 239 2.25 0.89 3.68
N LEU A 240 1.71 1.26 4.85
CA LEU A 240 2.36 0.99 6.14
C LEU A 240 2.53 -0.52 6.38
N TRP A 241 1.51 -1.31 6.08
CA TRP A 241 1.56 -2.76 6.22
C TRP A 241 2.63 -3.36 5.29
N LEU A 242 2.68 -2.95 4.01
CA LEU A 242 3.71 -3.41 3.07
C LEU A 242 5.13 -3.14 3.58
N LEU A 243 5.39 -1.94 4.08
CA LEU A 243 6.71 -1.60 4.64
C LEU A 243 7.00 -2.37 5.94
N THR A 244 5.99 -2.61 6.77
CA THR A 244 6.13 -3.38 8.01
C THR A 244 6.46 -4.85 7.70
N GLU A 245 5.79 -5.42 6.70
CA GLU A 245 6.04 -6.78 6.22
C GLU A 245 7.45 -6.93 5.65
N LEU A 246 7.93 -5.94 4.90
CA LEU A 246 9.34 -5.92 4.46
C LEU A 246 10.31 -5.93 5.62
N PHE A 247 10.04 -5.12 6.66
CA PHE A 247 10.89 -5.11 7.85
C PHE A 247 10.88 -6.47 8.58
N ARG A 248 9.73 -7.13 8.64
CA ARG A 248 9.54 -8.44 9.29
C ARG A 248 10.26 -9.56 8.54
N VAL A 249 10.12 -9.60 7.21
CA VAL A 249 10.58 -10.73 6.38
C VAL A 249 12.04 -10.58 5.94
N LEU A 250 12.49 -9.36 5.63
CA LEU A 250 13.83 -9.18 5.10
C LEU A 250 14.90 -9.29 6.20
N PRO A 251 16.04 -9.95 5.92
CA PRO A 251 17.18 -9.92 6.81
C PRO A 251 17.83 -8.54 6.80
N GLU A 252 18.54 -8.20 7.88
CA GLU A 252 19.36 -7.00 7.91
C GLU A 252 20.37 -7.01 6.75
N ALA A 253 20.53 -5.85 6.15
CA ALA A 253 21.48 -5.59 5.08
C ALA A 253 22.51 -4.60 5.62
N GLY A 254 23.79 -4.95 5.52
CA GLY A 254 24.88 -4.01 5.72
C GLY A 254 24.97 -3.02 4.56
N ASP A 255 26.18 -2.59 4.23
CA ASP A 255 26.42 -1.74 3.07
C ASP A 255 26.29 -2.55 1.78
N LEU A 256 25.33 -2.20 0.94
CA LEU A 256 25.08 -2.81 -0.36
C LEU A 256 25.48 -1.85 -1.48
N ASP A 257 25.97 -2.39 -2.60
CA ASP A 257 26.26 -1.60 -3.81
C ASP A 257 25.01 -0.98 -4.44
N LYS A 258 23.85 -1.60 -4.19
CA LYS A 258 22.52 -1.17 -4.65
C LYS A 258 21.45 -1.65 -3.66
N PRO A 259 20.30 -0.97 -3.55
CA PRO A 259 19.19 -1.43 -2.71
C PRO A 259 18.61 -2.75 -3.22
N LYS A 260 17.95 -3.49 -2.33
CA LYS A 260 17.19 -4.71 -2.68
C LYS A 260 15.87 -4.38 -3.38
N LEU A 261 15.26 -3.24 -3.02
CA LEU A 261 13.95 -2.79 -3.49
C LEU A 261 13.82 -1.29 -3.24
N VAL A 262 13.09 -0.57 -4.10
CA VAL A 262 12.79 0.85 -3.92
C VAL A 262 11.30 1.11 -4.04
N PHE A 263 10.72 1.82 -3.08
CA PHE A 263 9.33 2.30 -3.09
C PHE A 263 9.26 3.73 -3.60
N PHE A 264 8.29 4.00 -4.47
CA PHE A 264 7.79 5.33 -4.80
C PHE A 264 6.34 5.45 -4.32
N PHE A 265 6.10 6.45 -3.49
CA PHE A 265 4.75 6.85 -3.11
C PHE A 265 4.40 8.09 -3.92
N ASP A 266 3.69 7.90 -5.04
CA ASP A 266 3.12 9.03 -5.75
C ASP A 266 1.97 9.63 -4.96
N GLU A 267 1.81 10.94 -5.09
CA GLU A 267 0.91 11.74 -4.26
C GLU A 267 1.04 11.44 -2.76
N ALA A 268 2.28 11.41 -2.27
CA ALA A 268 2.62 11.09 -0.89
C ALA A 268 1.88 11.93 0.17
N HIS A 269 1.36 13.10 -0.19
CA HIS A 269 0.49 13.89 0.69
C HIS A 269 -0.71 13.08 1.22
N LEU A 270 -1.22 12.11 0.46
CA LEU A 270 -2.32 11.22 0.88
C LEU A 270 -1.96 10.34 2.09
N LEU A 271 -0.67 10.08 2.32
CA LEU A 271 -0.19 9.33 3.49
C LEU A 271 -0.24 10.17 4.78
N PHE A 272 -0.22 11.48 4.65
CA PHE A 272 0.05 12.41 5.75
C PHE A 272 -1.13 13.35 6.05
N SER A 273 -1.96 13.67 5.05
CA SER A 273 -3.17 14.47 5.21
C SER A 273 -4.11 13.84 6.21
N ASP A 274 -4.46 14.59 7.26
CA ASP A 274 -5.36 14.17 8.35
C ASP A 274 -4.96 12.86 9.06
N ALA A 275 -3.71 12.42 8.88
CA ALA A 275 -3.18 11.22 9.50
C ALA A 275 -3.00 11.45 11.01
N PRO A 276 -3.55 10.58 11.88
CA PRO A 276 -3.36 10.70 13.31
C PRO A 276 -1.87 10.70 13.70
N LYS A 277 -1.50 11.44 14.75
CA LYS A 277 -0.09 11.52 15.22
C LYS A 277 0.57 10.15 15.42
N LYS A 278 -0.18 9.17 15.94
CA LYS A 278 0.30 7.79 16.12
C LYS A 278 0.65 7.10 14.79
N LEU A 279 -0.14 7.34 13.74
CA LEU A 279 0.12 6.79 12.41
C LEU A 279 1.41 7.39 11.82
N LEU A 280 1.55 8.72 11.90
CA LEU A 280 2.75 9.43 11.44
C LEU A 280 4.04 8.92 12.11
N GLN A 281 4.01 8.73 13.44
CA GLN A 281 5.13 8.16 14.19
C GLN A 281 5.48 6.74 13.75
N THR A 282 4.47 5.95 13.38
CA THR A 282 4.68 4.59 12.90
C THR A 282 5.31 4.60 11.51
N ILE A 283 4.84 5.46 10.60
CA ILE A 283 5.43 5.63 9.27
C ILE A 283 6.90 6.06 9.40
N GLU A 284 7.19 7.07 10.22
CA GLU A 284 8.56 7.53 10.46
C GLU A 284 9.48 6.40 10.94
N ARG A 285 9.01 5.63 11.92
CA ARG A 285 9.75 4.48 12.46
C ARG A 285 9.98 3.42 11.39
N VAL A 286 8.96 3.06 10.63
CA VAL A 286 9.06 2.00 9.62
C VAL A 286 9.98 2.42 8.47
N VAL A 287 9.90 3.66 7.97
CA VAL A 287 10.82 4.19 6.96
C VAL A 287 12.27 4.06 7.43
N ARG A 288 12.55 4.45 8.67
CA ARG A 288 13.89 4.31 9.27
C ARG A 288 14.36 2.85 9.35
N LEU A 289 13.46 1.94 9.69
CA LEU A 289 13.77 0.52 9.87
C LEU A 289 13.99 -0.21 8.53
N VAL A 290 13.21 0.07 7.49
CA VAL A 290 13.36 -0.61 6.20
C VAL A 290 14.68 -0.24 5.50
N ARG A 291 15.27 0.92 5.84
CA ARG A 291 16.63 1.28 5.37
C ARG A 291 17.67 0.21 5.73
N SER A 292 17.66 -0.28 6.97
CA SER A 292 18.61 -1.32 7.41
C SER A 292 18.33 -2.68 6.79
N LYS A 293 17.21 -2.84 6.08
CA LYS A 293 16.90 -4.03 5.27
C LYS A 293 17.33 -3.88 3.80
N GLY A 294 17.87 -2.71 3.44
CA GLY A 294 18.30 -2.39 2.07
C GLY A 294 17.17 -1.87 1.18
N VAL A 295 16.09 -1.34 1.76
CA VAL A 295 14.93 -0.80 1.03
C VAL A 295 14.99 0.72 0.97
N GLY A 296 14.86 1.29 -0.24
CA GLY A 296 14.69 2.73 -0.46
C GLY A 296 13.23 3.14 -0.46
N VAL A 297 12.95 4.37 -0.02
CA VAL A 297 11.59 4.94 0.01
C VAL A 297 11.66 6.36 -0.54
N TYR A 298 10.86 6.67 -1.54
CA TYR A 298 10.83 7.95 -2.23
C TYR A 298 9.42 8.51 -2.18
N PHE A 299 9.27 9.67 -1.54
CA PHE A 299 8.00 10.39 -1.50
C PHE A 299 7.93 11.34 -2.69
N VAL A 300 6.84 11.26 -3.45
CA VAL A 300 6.58 12.15 -4.57
C VAL A 300 5.33 12.97 -4.26
N THR A 301 5.48 14.29 -4.16
CA THR A 301 4.40 15.18 -3.70
C THR A 301 4.49 16.55 -4.34
N GLN A 302 3.52 17.43 -4.09
CA GLN A 302 3.51 18.75 -4.69
C GLN A 302 4.42 19.74 -3.94
N SER A 303 4.49 19.63 -2.62
CA SER A 303 5.27 20.49 -1.74
C SER A 303 6.03 19.68 -0.69
N PRO A 304 7.26 20.08 -0.29
CA PRO A 304 7.94 19.44 0.83
C PRO A 304 7.11 19.48 2.13
N GLN A 305 6.26 20.50 2.30
CA GLN A 305 5.42 20.68 3.49
C GLN A 305 4.33 19.63 3.64
N ASP A 306 4.03 18.89 2.56
CA ASP A 306 3.07 17.79 2.61
C ASP A 306 3.64 16.58 3.36
N VAL A 307 4.95 16.57 3.63
CA VAL A 307 5.66 15.51 4.36
C VAL A 307 6.08 16.06 5.72
N PRO A 308 5.79 15.36 6.85
CA PRO A 308 6.20 15.79 8.16
C PRO A 308 7.72 15.95 8.30
N ASP A 309 8.18 16.96 9.06
CA ASP A 309 9.61 17.25 9.27
C ASP A 309 10.42 16.04 9.76
N VAL A 310 9.81 15.22 10.63
CA VAL A 310 10.43 14.00 11.17
C VAL A 310 10.73 12.95 10.09
N VAL A 311 9.90 12.89 9.04
CA VAL A 311 10.09 12.02 7.87
C VAL A 311 11.06 12.68 6.89
N LEU A 312 10.91 13.99 6.62
CA LEU A 312 11.81 14.77 5.76
C LEU A 312 13.28 14.66 6.20
N ALA A 313 13.53 14.61 7.51
CA ALA A 313 14.86 14.43 8.08
C ALA A 313 15.51 13.07 7.72
N GLN A 314 14.72 12.06 7.35
CA GLN A 314 15.21 10.75 6.91
C GLN A 314 15.56 10.72 5.42
N LEU A 315 15.17 11.74 4.64
CA LEU A 315 15.30 11.74 3.19
C LEU A 315 16.68 12.29 2.78
N GLY A 316 17.53 11.43 2.23
CA GLY A 316 18.87 11.79 1.80
C GLY A 316 18.92 12.48 0.44
N ASN A 317 18.15 11.97 -0.52
CA ASN A 317 18.15 12.44 -1.90
C ASN A 317 16.99 13.42 -2.15
N ARG A 318 17.23 14.56 -2.80
CA ARG A 318 16.22 15.60 -3.02
C ARG A 318 16.19 16.07 -4.46
N ILE A 319 14.98 16.16 -5.01
CA ILE A 319 14.68 16.69 -6.33
C ILE A 319 13.49 17.65 -6.21
N GLN A 320 13.70 18.92 -6.53
CA GLN A 320 12.67 19.96 -6.48
C GLN A 320 12.47 20.55 -7.88
N HIS A 321 11.34 20.25 -8.49
CA HIS A 321 10.84 20.93 -9.67
C HIS A 321 10.27 22.31 -9.30
N ALA A 322 9.89 23.08 -10.32
CA ALA A 322 9.34 24.40 -10.13
C ALA A 322 8.12 24.42 -9.19
N LEU A 323 8.03 25.46 -8.37
CA LEU A 323 6.84 25.78 -7.57
C LEU A 323 6.27 27.10 -8.06
N ARG A 324 4.94 27.18 -8.13
CA ARG A 324 4.26 28.45 -8.43
C ARG A 324 4.13 29.24 -7.14
N ALA A 325 4.58 30.50 -7.16
CA ALA A 325 4.55 31.36 -5.98
C ALA A 325 3.74 32.63 -6.22
N TYR A 326 2.42 32.55 -6.03
CA TYR A 326 1.52 33.70 -6.19
C TYR A 326 1.10 34.31 -4.86
N THR A 327 1.06 33.50 -3.81
CA THR A 327 0.63 33.90 -2.47
C THR A 327 1.80 34.02 -1.50
N ALA A 328 1.58 34.72 -0.38
CA ALA A 328 2.57 34.77 0.72
C ALA A 328 2.85 33.37 1.31
N LYS A 329 1.86 32.47 1.29
CA LYS A 329 2.03 31.07 1.68
C LYS A 329 3.01 30.38 0.73
N ASP A 330 2.84 30.55 -0.57
CA ASP A 330 3.71 29.94 -1.57
C ASP A 330 5.15 30.45 -1.48
N GLN A 331 5.34 31.75 -1.24
CA GLN A 331 6.68 32.30 -1.02
C GLN A 331 7.37 31.69 0.19
N LYS A 332 6.62 31.40 1.26
CA LYS A 332 7.15 30.64 2.42
C LYS A 332 7.50 29.21 2.02
N MET A 333 6.66 28.55 1.20
CA MET A 333 6.94 27.20 0.68
C MET A 333 8.24 27.17 -0.14
N VAL A 334 8.42 28.09 -1.07
CA VAL A 334 9.64 28.21 -1.89
C VAL A 334 10.87 28.39 -1.01
N LYS A 335 10.81 29.30 -0.03
CA LYS A 335 11.94 29.55 0.89
C LYS A 335 12.26 28.32 1.73
N ALA A 336 11.24 27.58 2.19
CA ALA A 336 11.44 26.35 2.95
C ALA A 336 12.08 25.26 2.07
N ALA A 337 11.57 25.06 0.85
CA ALA A 337 12.13 24.13 -0.12
C ALA A 337 13.59 24.43 -0.46
N ALA A 338 13.93 25.70 -0.70
CA ALA A 338 15.29 26.13 -0.98
C ALA A 338 16.25 25.86 0.19
N LYS A 339 15.79 26.07 1.44
CA LYS A 339 16.59 25.80 2.66
C LYS A 339 16.82 24.32 2.94
N ALA A 340 16.03 23.43 2.36
CA ALA A 340 16.19 21.98 2.52
C ALA A 340 17.39 21.42 1.74
N PHE A 341 18.02 22.23 0.90
CA PHE A 341 19.18 21.86 0.10
C PHE A 341 20.49 22.29 0.75
N ARG A 342 21.55 21.52 0.49
CA ARG A 342 22.92 21.99 0.73
C ARG A 342 23.22 23.15 -0.23
N THR A 343 23.62 24.28 0.33
CA THR A 343 23.87 25.52 -0.41
C THR A 343 24.96 25.34 -1.46
N ASN A 344 24.71 25.92 -2.63
CA ASN A 344 25.69 26.08 -3.70
C ASN A 344 25.85 27.59 -3.96
N PRO A 345 27.05 28.17 -3.84
CA PRO A 345 27.28 29.59 -4.13
C PRO A 345 26.87 30.03 -5.53
N ASP A 346 26.90 29.10 -6.49
CA ASP A 346 26.60 29.38 -7.90
C ASP A 346 25.12 29.21 -8.25
N VAL A 347 24.28 28.75 -7.30
CA VAL A 347 22.86 28.50 -7.52
C VAL A 347 22.00 29.22 -6.48
N ASP A 348 21.26 30.22 -6.93
CA ASP A 348 20.17 30.80 -6.14
C ASP A 348 18.96 29.86 -6.17
N ALA A 349 18.88 28.98 -5.16
CA ALA A 349 17.82 27.98 -5.07
C ALA A 349 16.41 28.60 -4.98
N VAL A 350 16.26 29.77 -4.33
CA VAL A 350 14.96 30.43 -4.20
C VAL A 350 14.49 30.91 -5.56
N ASN A 351 15.34 31.64 -6.28
CA ASN A 351 15.03 32.16 -7.61
C ASN A 351 14.87 31.03 -8.63
N ALA A 352 15.68 29.97 -8.54
CA ALA A 352 15.57 28.80 -9.42
C ALA A 352 14.21 28.12 -9.28
N ILE A 353 13.73 27.85 -8.07
CA ILE A 353 12.43 27.21 -7.83
C ILE A 353 11.27 27.95 -8.51
N THR A 354 11.32 29.29 -8.56
CA THR A 354 10.27 30.11 -9.17
C THR A 354 10.42 30.32 -10.67
N SER A 355 11.64 30.16 -11.22
CA SER A 355 11.96 30.49 -12.62
C SER A 355 12.24 29.28 -13.52
N MET A 356 12.39 28.08 -12.94
CA MET A 356 12.58 26.84 -13.69
C MET A 356 11.37 26.52 -14.58
N GLY A 357 11.65 26.05 -15.79
CA GLY A 357 10.63 25.52 -16.71
C GLY A 357 10.27 24.06 -16.40
N THR A 358 9.29 23.55 -17.16
CA THR A 358 8.95 22.11 -17.12
C THR A 358 10.15 21.25 -17.51
N GLY A 359 10.40 20.17 -16.77
CA GLY A 359 11.53 19.29 -17.02
C GLY A 359 12.88 19.85 -16.58
N GLU A 360 12.87 20.91 -15.77
CA GLU A 360 14.01 21.37 -14.97
C GLU A 360 13.77 21.08 -13.48
N GLY A 361 14.86 20.97 -12.72
CA GLY A 361 14.80 20.76 -11.28
C GLY A 361 16.09 21.15 -10.57
N LEU A 362 15.97 21.41 -9.27
CA LEU A 362 17.08 21.44 -8.34
C LEU A 362 17.31 20.03 -7.81
N VAL A 363 18.53 19.52 -7.95
CA VAL A 363 18.89 18.16 -7.54
C VAL A 363 20.04 18.19 -6.55
N SER A 364 19.90 17.43 -5.47
CA SER A 364 20.94 17.16 -4.48
C SER A 364 20.82 15.70 -4.06
N CYS A 365 21.70 14.86 -4.59
CA CYS A 365 21.80 13.45 -4.23
C CYS A 365 22.96 13.23 -3.26
N LEU A 366 22.94 12.09 -2.56
CA LEU A 366 24.04 11.73 -1.68
C LEU A 366 25.29 11.36 -2.48
N VAL A 367 26.42 11.90 -2.04
CA VAL A 367 27.76 11.57 -2.55
C VAL A 367 28.52 10.76 -1.51
N ASP A 368 29.80 10.52 -1.76
CA ASP A 368 30.75 9.87 -0.86
C ASP A 368 30.63 10.43 0.57
N ASP A 369 30.85 9.57 1.56
CA ASP A 369 30.53 9.80 2.98
C ASP A 369 29.02 9.92 3.30
N GLY A 370 28.16 9.79 2.28
CA GLY A 370 26.72 9.77 2.44
C GLY A 370 26.12 11.11 2.86
N VAL A 371 26.83 12.20 2.55
CA VAL A 371 26.38 13.59 2.71
C VAL A 371 25.74 14.10 1.42
N PRO A 372 24.75 15.03 1.49
CA PRO A 372 24.19 15.62 0.29
C PRO A 372 25.22 16.41 -0.53
N ALA A 373 25.20 16.24 -1.84
CA ALA A 373 25.90 17.13 -2.77
C ALA A 373 25.35 18.55 -2.66
N MET A 374 26.17 19.53 -3.04
CA MET A 374 25.66 20.89 -3.27
C MET A 374 24.54 20.83 -4.32
N VAL A 375 23.52 21.68 -4.15
CA VAL A 375 22.37 21.69 -5.05
C VAL A 375 22.76 22.17 -6.44
N GLU A 376 22.26 21.48 -7.45
CA GLU A 376 22.50 21.78 -8.86
C GLU A 376 21.19 22.07 -9.57
N ARG A 377 21.17 23.09 -10.43
CA ARG A 377 20.07 23.28 -11.39
C ARG A 377 20.33 22.42 -12.60
N VAL A 378 19.41 21.49 -12.87
CA VAL A 378 19.55 20.52 -13.96
C VAL A 378 18.36 20.52 -14.90
N LYS A 379 18.62 20.18 -16.15
CA LYS A 379 17.61 19.70 -17.08
C LYS A 379 17.48 18.19 -16.88
N ILE A 380 16.27 17.72 -16.61
CA ILE A 380 15.98 16.30 -16.36
C ILE A 380 16.10 15.53 -17.67
N LEU A 381 16.78 14.38 -17.60
CA LEU A 381 16.91 13.46 -18.71
C LEU A 381 15.57 12.75 -18.95
N PRO A 382 15.16 12.58 -20.22
CA PRO A 382 13.90 11.92 -20.52
C PRO A 382 13.97 10.42 -20.18
N PRO A 383 12.83 9.81 -19.78
CA PRO A 383 12.68 8.36 -19.75
C PRO A 383 12.79 7.77 -21.16
N SER A 384 13.10 6.48 -21.24
CA SER A 384 13.18 5.72 -22.49
C SER A 384 11.88 4.99 -22.85
N ALA A 385 11.01 4.80 -21.86
CA ALA A 385 9.69 4.23 -22.04
C ALA A 385 8.63 5.28 -22.39
N GLN A 386 7.42 4.83 -22.70
CA GLN A 386 6.28 5.69 -22.97
C GLN A 386 5.95 6.57 -21.77
N ILE A 387 5.70 7.86 -22.01
CA ILE A 387 5.20 8.79 -20.99
C ILE A 387 3.67 8.78 -21.06
N GLY A 388 3.02 8.53 -19.93
CA GLY A 388 1.56 8.42 -19.82
C GLY A 388 1.08 6.96 -19.83
N PRO A 389 -0.23 6.72 -19.69
CA PRO A 389 -0.75 5.38 -19.46
C PRO A 389 -0.62 4.47 -20.70
N ILE A 390 -0.58 3.15 -20.45
CA ILE A 390 -0.84 2.13 -21.50
C ILE A 390 -2.34 2.01 -21.79
N SER A 391 -2.68 1.39 -22.92
CA SER A 391 -4.06 1.02 -23.23
C SER A 391 -4.56 -0.14 -22.37
N GLU A 392 -5.88 -0.30 -22.31
CA GLU A 392 -6.52 -1.39 -21.56
C GLU A 392 -6.14 -2.78 -22.12
N ILE A 393 -6.03 -2.89 -23.44
CA ILE A 393 -5.62 -4.14 -24.10
C ILE A 393 -4.17 -4.52 -23.71
N GLU A 394 -3.28 -3.52 -23.62
CA GLU A 394 -1.91 -3.76 -23.16
C GLU A 394 -1.86 -4.16 -21.69
N ARG A 395 -2.69 -3.54 -20.84
CA ARG A 395 -2.84 -3.90 -19.43
C ARG A 395 -3.28 -5.34 -19.26
N GLU A 396 -4.36 -5.75 -19.92
CA GLU A 396 -4.86 -7.13 -19.88
C GLU A 396 -3.78 -8.12 -20.34
N ALA A 397 -3.06 -7.80 -21.43
CA ALA A 397 -1.99 -8.64 -21.94
C ALA A 397 -0.83 -8.82 -20.94
N ILE A 398 -0.48 -7.76 -20.18
CA ILE A 398 0.53 -7.84 -19.11
C ILE A 398 0.04 -8.75 -17.99
N ILE A 399 -1.19 -8.56 -17.52
CA ILE A 399 -1.77 -9.36 -16.42
C ILE A 399 -1.84 -10.84 -16.81
N LEU A 400 -2.33 -11.15 -18.01
CA LEU A 400 -2.48 -12.52 -18.50
C LEU A 400 -1.15 -13.27 -18.62
N ARG A 401 -0.07 -12.55 -18.94
CA ARG A 401 1.28 -13.12 -19.10
C ARG A 401 2.07 -13.17 -17.80
N ASP A 402 1.59 -12.55 -16.73
CA ASP A 402 2.35 -12.50 -15.48
C ASP A 402 2.47 -13.91 -14.87
N PRO A 403 3.71 -14.38 -14.59
CA PRO A 403 3.91 -15.68 -13.98
C PRO A 403 3.21 -15.83 -12.63
N LEU A 404 2.98 -14.76 -11.86
CA LEU A 404 2.31 -14.83 -10.56
C LEU A 404 0.78 -14.85 -10.65
N ARG A 405 0.22 -14.77 -11.85
CA ARG A 405 -1.23 -14.82 -12.06
C ARG A 405 -1.85 -16.09 -11.47
N HIS A 406 -1.23 -17.25 -11.69
CA HIS A 406 -1.75 -18.52 -11.15
C HIS A 406 -1.75 -18.56 -9.61
N LYS A 407 -0.78 -17.87 -8.99
CA LYS A 407 -0.70 -17.76 -7.53
C LYS A 407 -1.85 -16.93 -6.99
N TYR A 408 -2.10 -15.75 -7.56
CA TYR A 408 -3.01 -14.77 -6.97
C TYR A 408 -4.43 -14.74 -7.56
N GLN A 409 -4.66 -15.31 -8.74
CA GLN A 409 -5.98 -15.39 -9.38
C GLN A 409 -6.51 -16.83 -9.40
N SER A 410 -6.24 -17.62 -8.35
CA SER A 410 -6.78 -18.98 -8.22
C SER A 410 -8.31 -18.97 -8.24
N ALA A 411 -8.90 -19.92 -8.95
CA ALA A 411 -10.34 -20.10 -9.10
C ALA A 411 -10.99 -20.86 -7.92
N GLU A 412 -10.25 -21.06 -6.83
CA GLU A 412 -10.76 -21.72 -5.63
C GLU A 412 -11.86 -20.89 -4.97
N GLY A 413 -12.92 -21.54 -4.50
CA GLY A 413 -14.03 -20.88 -3.80
C GLY A 413 -13.61 -20.39 -2.40
N GLU A 414 -14.36 -19.40 -1.87
CA GLU A 414 -14.08 -18.75 -0.58
C GLU A 414 -13.85 -19.74 0.59
N HIS A 415 -14.55 -20.88 0.60
CA HIS A 415 -14.37 -21.90 1.63
C HIS A 415 -13.00 -22.57 1.60
N ALA A 416 -12.51 -22.92 0.40
CA ALA A 416 -11.19 -23.53 0.23
C ALA A 416 -10.07 -22.56 0.64
N MET A 417 -10.25 -21.28 0.32
CA MET A 417 -9.35 -20.20 0.72
C MET A 417 -9.28 -20.05 2.25
N GLY A 418 -10.42 -20.11 2.94
CA GLY A 418 -10.48 -20.08 4.41
C GLY A 418 -9.77 -21.28 5.06
N GLN A 419 -9.94 -22.48 4.52
CA GLN A 419 -9.23 -23.68 4.97
C GLN A 419 -7.71 -23.53 4.79
N ALA A 420 -7.26 -23.10 3.61
CA ALA A 420 -5.86 -22.86 3.30
C ALA A 420 -5.22 -21.83 4.26
N PHE A 421 -5.95 -20.75 4.57
CA PHE A 421 -5.54 -19.75 5.56
C PHE A 421 -5.32 -20.37 6.95
N ILE A 422 -6.33 -21.07 7.48
CA ILE A 422 -6.27 -21.66 8.83
C ILE A 422 -5.11 -22.65 8.93
N ARG A 423 -4.92 -23.50 7.92
CA ARG A 423 -3.79 -24.44 7.91
C ARG A 423 -2.45 -23.73 7.93
N ARG A 424 -2.29 -22.69 7.10
CA ARG A 424 -1.04 -21.93 7.05
C ARG A 424 -0.73 -21.26 8.39
N ILE A 425 -1.70 -20.55 8.98
CA ILE A 425 -1.49 -19.88 10.28
C ILE A 425 -1.20 -20.88 11.40
N ARG A 426 -1.90 -22.01 11.44
CA ARG A 426 -1.62 -23.06 12.44
C ARG A 426 -0.22 -23.65 12.26
N THR A 427 0.21 -23.87 11.01
CA THR A 427 1.57 -24.33 10.70
C THR A 427 2.63 -23.31 11.16
N GLU A 428 2.45 -22.03 10.82
CA GLU A 428 3.37 -20.95 11.22
C GLU A 428 3.48 -20.81 12.75
N ARG A 429 2.40 -21.12 13.48
CA ARG A 429 2.34 -21.08 14.95
C ARG A 429 2.75 -22.39 15.63
N GLY A 430 3.10 -23.43 14.87
CA GLY A 430 3.41 -24.76 15.40
C GLY A 430 2.23 -25.45 16.08
N LEU A 431 1.00 -25.09 15.69
CA LEU A 431 -0.24 -25.70 16.17
C LEU A 431 -0.61 -26.91 15.28
N PRO A 432 -1.38 -27.88 15.82
CA PRO A 432 -1.91 -28.98 15.01
C PRO A 432 -2.72 -28.44 13.83
N VAL A 433 -2.38 -28.92 12.63
CA VAL A 433 -3.10 -28.62 11.40
C VAL A 433 -4.26 -29.62 11.29
N PRO A 434 -5.51 -29.17 11.08
CA PRO A 434 -6.62 -30.09 10.84
C PRO A 434 -6.31 -30.96 9.62
N ASP A 435 -6.44 -32.28 9.78
CA ASP A 435 -6.29 -33.21 8.65
C ASP A 435 -7.28 -32.84 7.52
N GLU A 436 -6.79 -33.02 6.30
CA GLU A 436 -7.54 -32.83 5.07
C GLU A 436 -8.66 -33.88 5.03
N ASP A 437 -9.90 -33.44 4.81
CA ASP A 437 -11.14 -34.24 4.85
C ASP A 437 -11.65 -34.66 6.25
N LEU A 438 -12.26 -33.72 6.98
CA LEU A 438 -13.61 -34.08 7.40
C LEU A 438 -14.47 -33.83 6.17
N PRO A 439 -15.09 -34.85 5.56
CA PRO A 439 -16.19 -34.60 4.65
C PRO A 439 -17.09 -33.59 5.34
N TYR A 440 -17.61 -32.61 4.60
CA TYR A 440 -18.87 -32.03 5.04
C TYR A 440 -19.84 -33.20 5.10
N ASP A 441 -19.96 -33.77 6.29
CA ASP A 441 -20.78 -34.93 6.51
C ASP A 441 -22.18 -34.37 6.58
N ASP A 442 -22.91 -34.51 5.47
CA ASP A 442 -24.35 -34.23 5.44
C ASP A 442 -25.03 -34.97 6.60
N SER A 443 -24.46 -36.07 7.12
CA SER A 443 -24.96 -36.75 8.31
C SER A 443 -24.88 -35.90 9.60
N VAL A 444 -23.93 -34.97 9.75
CA VAL A 444 -23.87 -34.07 10.94
C VAL A 444 -24.95 -32.98 10.86
N VAL A 445 -25.24 -32.50 9.65
CA VAL A 445 -26.33 -31.54 9.42
C VAL A 445 -27.68 -32.25 9.47
N ASP A 446 -27.78 -33.46 8.95
CA ASP A 446 -28.95 -34.33 9.03
C ASP A 446 -29.17 -34.85 10.46
N GLU A 447 -28.13 -35.07 11.26
CA GLU A 447 -28.23 -35.46 12.67
C GLU A 447 -28.56 -34.25 13.55
N ALA A 448 -28.06 -33.06 13.23
CA ALA A 448 -28.48 -31.79 13.85
C ALA A 448 -29.92 -31.42 13.46
N LEU A 449 -30.33 -31.61 12.20
CA LEU A 449 -31.69 -31.45 11.71
C LEU A 449 -32.61 -32.51 12.30
N ALA A 450 -32.18 -33.76 12.40
CA ALA A 450 -32.91 -34.84 13.04
C ALA A 450 -33.05 -34.59 14.54
N HIS A 451 -32.05 -34.02 15.22
CA HIS A 451 -32.17 -33.60 16.62
C HIS A 451 -33.12 -32.40 16.78
N LEU A 452 -33.14 -31.46 15.83
CA LEU A 452 -34.11 -30.36 15.77
C LEU A 452 -35.54 -30.86 15.45
N GLN A 453 -35.68 -31.90 14.63
CA GLN A 453 -36.96 -32.50 14.22
C GLN A 453 -37.48 -33.57 15.20
N ALA A 454 -36.59 -34.23 15.95
CA ALA A 454 -36.90 -35.22 16.99
C ALA A 454 -37.00 -34.60 18.39
N ALA A 455 -36.81 -33.29 18.53
CA ALA A 455 -37.17 -32.59 19.75
C ALA A 455 -38.67 -32.83 20.04
N PRO A 456 -39.04 -33.46 21.17
CA PRO A 456 -40.43 -33.72 21.48
C PRO A 456 -41.14 -32.38 21.65
N SER A 457 -42.27 -32.25 20.97
CA SER A 457 -43.23 -31.15 21.04
C SER A 457 -43.06 -30.25 22.27
N ARG A 458 -42.59 -29.01 22.07
CA ARG A 458 -42.97 -27.91 22.97
C ARG A 458 -44.47 -27.77 22.85
N GLN A 459 -45.24 -28.39 23.74
CA GLN A 459 -46.68 -28.16 23.82
C GLN A 459 -46.92 -26.69 24.22
N PRO A 460 -47.59 -25.86 23.43
CA PRO A 460 -48.14 -24.63 23.95
C PRO A 460 -49.57 -24.89 24.44
N LEU A 461 -49.89 -24.36 25.62
CA LEU A 461 -51.21 -24.05 26.17
C LEU A 461 -52.47 -24.56 25.40
N SER A 462 -53.29 -25.35 26.09
CA SER A 462 -54.66 -25.74 25.75
C SER A 462 -55.67 -24.57 25.85
N THR A 463 -56.94 -24.57 25.39
CA THR A 463 -57.71 -25.36 24.40
C THR A 463 -58.76 -24.46 23.71
N ARG A 464 -59.19 -23.35 24.33
CA ARG A 464 -59.94 -22.26 23.68
C ARG A 464 -59.05 -21.23 22.98
N ALA A 465 -57.77 -21.16 23.36
CA ALA A 465 -56.83 -20.15 22.88
C ALA A 465 -56.62 -20.24 21.36
N TRP A 466 -56.71 -21.47 20.83
CA TRP A 466 -56.78 -21.72 19.40
C TRP A 466 -58.16 -21.48 18.78
N LEU A 467 -59.30 -21.65 19.48
CA LEU A 467 -60.63 -21.40 18.88
C LEU A 467 -60.90 -19.91 18.60
N LEU A 468 -60.23 -19.02 19.32
CA LEU A 468 -60.21 -17.60 18.96
C LEU A 468 -59.38 -17.32 17.73
N ILE A 469 -58.50 -18.26 17.37
CA ILE A 469 -57.54 -18.43 16.26
C ILE A 469 -56.99 -17.23 15.55
N LEU A 470 -57.50 -16.02 15.67
CA LEU A 470 -57.79 -15.22 14.49
C LEU A 470 -59.08 -15.68 13.78
N ALA A 471 -60.22 -15.63 14.47
CA ALA A 471 -61.42 -15.07 13.85
C ALA A 471 -61.14 -13.66 13.23
N ALA A 472 -60.01 -13.04 13.54
CA ALA A 472 -59.52 -11.75 13.05
C ALA A 472 -58.53 -11.81 11.86
N SER A 473 -58.03 -12.98 11.44
CA SER A 473 -57.29 -13.11 10.17
C SER A 473 -58.24 -12.93 8.98
N ALA A 474 -59.56 -12.91 9.25
CA ALA A 474 -60.61 -12.63 8.30
C ALA A 474 -60.80 -11.13 7.93
N PHE A 475 -59.96 -10.19 8.38
CA PHE A 475 -60.08 -8.77 7.98
C PHE A 475 -58.95 -8.20 7.11
N ILE A 476 -57.85 -8.93 6.83
CA ILE A 476 -56.69 -8.37 6.09
C ILE A 476 -56.41 -9.11 4.76
N TRP A 477 -57.11 -10.20 4.45
CA TRP A 477 -57.07 -10.83 3.12
C TRP A 477 -58.44 -10.79 2.44
N GLY A 478 -59.04 -9.60 2.42
CA GLY A 478 -60.04 -9.23 1.43
C GLY A 478 -59.35 -8.55 0.24
N ALA A 479 -59.18 -9.31 -0.84
CA ALA A 479 -59.04 -8.84 -2.21
C ALA A 479 -57.70 -8.21 -2.66
N PHE A 480 -57.10 -8.83 -3.69
CA PHE A 480 -56.71 -8.08 -4.88
C PHE A 480 -57.99 -7.40 -5.43
N LEU A 481 -58.10 -6.09 -5.20
CA LEU A 481 -58.80 -5.10 -6.02
C LEU A 481 -58.25 -3.70 -5.71
#